data_AF-A0A0N0DYA6-F1
#
_entry.id   AF-A0A0N0DYA6-F1
#
_cell.length_a   1.000
_cell.length_b   1.000
_cell.length_c   1.000
_cell.angle_alpha   90.00
_cell.angle_beta   90.00
_cell.angle_gamma   90.00
#
_symmetry.space_group_name_H-M   'P 1'
#
loop_
_entity.id
_entity.type
_entity.pdbx_description
1 polymer ?
#
loop_
_entity_poly.entity_id
_entity_poly.type
_entity_poly.pdbx_seq_one_letter_code
_entity_poly.pdbx_strand_id
1 'polypeptide(L)'
;MPKSDPSDENSVLIKKLKHACATYDTASKKYLAAVKELDTAMESIAIAIRELAQGEESPDLREKADRLCSSVDRHMAGQGGDHRGGSKSQRASANLSVSGADTYTFVTYMNDFTREISAAIDELKESVKKAEKSRSTYEEVTSKYNKRRTAVSEMETKLAKKNQGISDNPKFNKKVAERDEAKITLDAETQRYNHVYSDLLQQRSKTLQRVIAGLDKYSTKYYNSLSKTISS
;
A
#
# COMPACT_ATOMS: atom_id res chain seq x y z
N MET A 1 16.11 -25.89 -23.03
CA MET A 1 15.40 -24.69 -22.48
C MET A 1 16.42 -23.91 -21.66
N PRO A 2 16.64 -22.61 -21.92
CA PRO A 2 17.45 -21.81 -21.02
C PRO A 2 16.65 -21.64 -19.73
N LYS A 3 17.20 -22.09 -18.61
CA LYS A 3 16.66 -21.76 -17.29
C LYS A 3 16.78 -20.25 -17.15
N SER A 4 15.65 -19.57 -16.93
CA SER A 4 15.60 -18.16 -16.56
C SER A 4 16.61 -17.94 -15.43
N ASP A 5 17.47 -16.94 -15.57
CA ASP A 5 18.40 -16.56 -14.52
C ASP A 5 17.55 -16.10 -13.32
N PRO A 6 17.71 -16.65 -12.11
CA PRO A 6 16.90 -16.26 -10.94
C PRO A 6 16.92 -14.75 -10.67
N SER A 7 17.98 -14.07 -11.09
CA SER A 7 18.12 -12.61 -11.09
C SER A 7 17.03 -11.90 -11.90
N ASP A 8 16.62 -12.48 -13.03
CA ASP A 8 15.57 -11.95 -13.90
C ASP A 8 14.18 -12.11 -13.29
N GLU A 9 13.91 -13.22 -12.61
CA GLU A 9 12.62 -13.43 -11.92
C GLU A 9 12.43 -12.46 -10.75
N ASN A 10 13.49 -12.25 -9.95
CA ASN A 10 13.48 -11.28 -8.86
C ASN A 10 13.25 -9.86 -9.39
N SER A 11 13.84 -9.54 -10.56
CA SER A 11 13.66 -8.26 -11.24
C SER A 11 12.21 -7.98 -11.59
N VAL A 12 11.55 -8.99 -12.15
CA VAL A 12 10.19 -8.91 -12.64
C VAL A 12 9.24 -8.75 -11.47
N LEU A 13 9.47 -9.45 -10.36
CA LEU A 13 8.63 -9.31 -9.17
C LEU A 13 8.69 -7.90 -8.59
N ILE A 14 9.89 -7.32 -8.43
CA ILE A 14 10.05 -5.97 -7.88
C ILE A 14 9.29 -4.94 -8.73
N LYS A 15 9.41 -5.02 -10.06
CA LYS A 15 8.66 -4.16 -11.00
C LYS A 15 7.15 -4.36 -10.88
N LYS A 16 6.69 -5.61 -10.79
CA LYS A 16 5.26 -5.93 -10.62
C LYS A 16 4.71 -5.37 -9.31
N LEU A 17 5.45 -5.48 -8.20
CA LEU A 17 5.04 -4.94 -6.91
C LEU A 17 4.97 -3.41 -6.93
N LYS A 18 5.95 -2.74 -7.54
CA LYS A 18 5.92 -1.28 -7.73
C LYS A 18 4.70 -0.82 -8.51
N HIS A 19 4.40 -1.51 -9.62
CA HIS A 19 3.20 -1.23 -10.40
C HIS A 19 1.92 -1.49 -9.60
N ALA A 20 1.84 -2.62 -8.89
CA ALA A 20 0.69 -2.97 -8.06
C ALA A 20 0.42 -1.91 -6.97
N CYS A 21 1.45 -1.39 -6.30
CA CYS A 21 1.28 -0.31 -5.32
C CYS A 21 0.73 0.97 -5.97
N ALA A 22 1.23 1.37 -7.15
CA ALA A 22 0.73 2.56 -7.86
C ALA A 22 -0.73 2.38 -8.34
N THR A 23 -1.05 1.20 -8.85
CA THR A 23 -2.42 0.84 -9.25
C THR A 23 -3.35 0.84 -8.04
N TYR A 24 -2.90 0.31 -6.90
CA TYR A 24 -3.64 0.33 -5.64
C TYR A 24 -3.91 1.77 -5.16
N ASP A 25 -2.91 2.65 -5.16
CA ASP A 25 -3.08 4.05 -4.73
C ASP A 25 -4.14 4.78 -5.58
N THR A 26 -4.19 4.47 -6.87
CA THR A 26 -5.19 5.04 -7.78
C THR A 26 -6.58 4.45 -7.53
N ALA A 27 -6.67 3.13 -7.40
CA ALA A 27 -7.93 2.43 -7.19
C ALA A 27 -8.56 2.77 -5.84
N SER A 28 -7.77 2.79 -4.76
CA SER A 28 -8.23 3.13 -3.41
C SER A 28 -8.78 4.55 -3.33
N LYS A 29 -8.10 5.55 -3.92
CA LYS A 29 -8.61 6.92 -3.98
C LYS A 29 -9.95 7.02 -4.69
N LYS A 30 -10.10 6.35 -5.84
CA LYS A 30 -11.37 6.32 -6.59
C LYS A 30 -12.48 5.64 -5.79
N TYR A 31 -12.16 4.53 -5.13
CA TYR A 31 -13.08 3.81 -4.28
C TYR A 31 -13.58 4.70 -3.12
N LEU A 32 -12.67 5.31 -2.36
CA LEU A 32 -13.05 6.16 -1.23
C LEU A 32 -13.83 7.41 -1.67
N ALA A 33 -13.53 7.97 -2.85
CA ALA A 33 -14.32 9.05 -3.44
C ALA A 33 -15.75 8.59 -3.75
N ALA A 34 -15.92 7.40 -4.36
CA ALA A 34 -17.24 6.85 -4.64
C ALA A 34 -18.05 6.56 -3.37
N VAL A 35 -17.39 6.07 -2.30
CA VAL A 35 -18.06 5.87 -1.00
C VAL A 35 -18.49 7.21 -0.40
N LYS A 36 -17.69 8.27 -0.54
CA LYS A 36 -18.09 9.62 -0.13
C LYS A 36 -19.30 10.13 -0.91
N GLU A 37 -19.32 9.91 -2.22
CA GLU A 37 -20.46 10.31 -3.07
C GLU A 37 -21.74 9.57 -2.70
N LEU A 38 -21.64 8.29 -2.31
CA LEU A 38 -22.77 7.52 -1.78
C LEU A 38 -23.38 8.20 -0.54
N ASP A 39 -22.55 8.59 0.43
CA ASP A 39 -22.98 9.32 1.63
C ASP A 39 -23.69 10.64 1.28
N THR A 40 -23.11 11.44 0.38
CA THR A 40 -23.72 12.71 -0.07
C THR A 40 -25.04 12.49 -0.80
N ALA A 41 -25.13 11.45 -1.63
CA ALA A 41 -26.38 11.09 -2.32
C ALA A 41 -27.45 10.65 -1.32
N MET A 42 -27.09 9.90 -0.28
CA MET A 42 -28.02 9.49 0.77
C MET A 42 -28.58 10.68 1.55
N GLU A 43 -27.74 11.65 1.91
CA GLU A 43 -28.18 12.90 2.53
C GLU A 43 -29.19 13.64 1.63
N SER A 44 -28.90 13.70 0.33
CA SER A 44 -29.78 14.37 -0.64
C SER A 44 -31.13 13.66 -0.78
N ILE A 45 -31.14 12.32 -0.77
CA ILE A 45 -32.36 11.50 -0.78
C ILE A 45 -33.16 11.74 0.51
N ALA A 46 -32.51 11.78 1.67
CA ALA A 46 -33.19 12.05 2.94
C ALA A 46 -33.86 13.43 2.94
N ILE A 47 -33.18 14.46 2.42
CA ILE A 47 -33.76 15.80 2.26
C ILE A 47 -35.00 15.75 1.35
N ALA A 48 -34.90 15.08 0.19
CA ALA A 48 -36.03 14.95 -0.72
C ALA A 48 -37.21 14.19 -0.10
N ILE A 49 -36.96 13.14 0.70
CA ILE A 49 -38.02 12.41 1.44
C ILE A 49 -38.70 13.32 2.46
N ARG A 50 -37.92 14.13 3.18
CA ARG A 50 -38.46 15.11 4.13
C ARG A 50 -39.34 16.15 3.44
N GLU A 51 -38.95 16.61 2.24
CA GLU A 51 -39.75 17.51 1.43
C GLU A 51 -41.05 16.86 0.94
N LEU A 52 -41.00 15.61 0.47
CA LEU A 52 -42.18 14.85 0.05
C LEU A 52 -43.17 14.60 1.20
N ALA A 53 -42.69 14.44 2.43
CA ALA A 53 -43.53 14.25 3.60
C ALA A 53 -44.24 15.54 4.08
N GLN A 54 -43.91 16.70 3.51
CA GLN A 54 -44.57 17.96 3.88
C GLN A 54 -46.04 17.95 3.44
N GLY A 55 -46.93 18.13 4.40
CA GLY A 55 -48.37 18.07 4.14
C GLY A 55 -48.95 16.65 4.08
N GLU A 56 -48.15 15.63 4.39
CA GLU A 56 -48.63 14.24 4.47
C GLU A 56 -49.65 14.07 5.60
N GLU A 57 -50.85 13.59 5.25
CA GLU A 57 -51.97 13.43 6.18
C GLU A 57 -51.83 12.16 7.03
N SER A 58 -51.19 11.10 6.51
CA SER A 58 -50.93 9.85 7.21
C SER A 58 -49.84 10.02 8.28
N PRO A 59 -50.17 9.86 9.58
CA PRO A 59 -49.19 9.96 10.65
C PRO A 59 -48.09 8.89 10.57
N ASP A 60 -48.44 7.67 10.10
CA ASP A 60 -47.49 6.56 9.96
C ASP A 60 -46.44 6.82 8.87
N LEU A 61 -46.85 7.38 7.73
CA LEU A 61 -45.91 7.73 6.65
C LEU A 61 -44.98 8.87 7.06
N ARG A 62 -45.51 9.87 7.76
CA ARG A 62 -44.75 10.99 8.30
C ARG A 62 -43.71 10.52 9.31
N GLU A 63 -44.11 9.67 10.25
CA GLU A 63 -43.21 9.11 11.25
C GLU A 63 -42.09 8.27 10.62
N LYS A 64 -42.41 7.45 9.61
CA LYS A 64 -41.40 6.69 8.84
C LYS A 64 -40.41 7.60 8.12
N ALA A 65 -40.90 8.66 7.47
CA ALA A 65 -40.04 9.65 6.82
C ALA A 65 -39.12 10.35 7.82
N ASP A 66 -39.66 10.81 8.95
CA ASP A 66 -38.88 11.49 10.01
C ASP A 66 -37.81 10.59 10.63
N ARG A 67 -38.13 9.31 10.88
CA ARG A 67 -37.19 8.32 11.42
C ARG A 67 -36.03 8.04 10.47
N LEU A 68 -36.31 7.84 9.19
CA LEU A 68 -35.28 7.62 8.17
C LEU A 68 -34.37 8.85 8.06
N CYS A 69 -34.96 10.04 7.93
CA CYS A 69 -34.19 11.28 7.78
C CYS A 69 -33.32 11.55 9.02
N SER A 70 -33.86 11.35 10.23
CA SER A 70 -33.11 11.49 11.48
C SER A 70 -31.97 10.47 11.61
N SER A 71 -32.18 9.25 11.09
CA SER A 71 -31.15 8.20 11.08
C SER A 71 -30.01 8.55 10.14
N VAL A 72 -30.32 9.06 8.94
CA VAL A 72 -29.32 9.57 7.99
C VAL A 72 -28.58 10.76 8.58
N ASP A 73 -29.29 11.74 9.13
CA ASP A 73 -28.68 12.91 9.77
C ASP A 73 -27.71 12.50 10.88
N ARG A 74 -28.05 11.49 11.70
CA ARG A 74 -27.15 10.95 12.72
C ARG A 74 -25.91 10.27 12.13
N HIS A 75 -26.07 9.51 11.04
CA HIS A 75 -24.95 8.90 10.33
C HIS A 75 -24.00 9.96 9.77
N MET A 76 -24.55 11.06 9.24
CA MET A 76 -23.79 12.20 8.72
C MET A 76 -23.20 13.07 9.84
N ALA A 77 -23.89 13.25 10.97
CA ALA A 77 -23.45 14.08 12.09
C ALA A 77 -22.21 13.54 12.81
N GLY A 78 -21.92 12.23 12.70
CA GLY A 78 -20.62 11.69 13.10
C GLY A 78 -19.44 12.18 12.23
N GLN A 79 -19.67 13.05 11.24
CA GLN A 79 -18.65 13.87 10.60
C GLN A 79 -18.17 15.06 11.47
N GLY A 80 -18.90 15.45 12.52
CA GLY A 80 -18.70 16.72 13.24
C GLY A 80 -17.81 16.67 14.50
N GLY A 81 -17.04 15.60 14.70
CA GLY A 81 -16.33 15.33 15.96
C GLY A 81 -14.81 15.52 15.91
N ASP A 82 -14.26 16.39 15.06
CA ASP A 82 -12.96 17.05 15.29
C ASP A 82 -12.65 18.01 14.14
N HIS A 83 -12.24 19.23 14.49
CA HIS A 83 -11.85 20.34 13.60
C HIS A 83 -12.99 21.23 13.06
N ARG A 84 -13.48 22.14 13.92
CA ARG A 84 -13.65 23.55 13.55
C ARG A 84 -13.77 24.42 14.80
N GLY A 85 -12.83 25.36 14.93
CA GLY A 85 -12.89 26.40 15.95
C GLY A 85 -14.10 27.30 15.75
N GLY A 86 -14.66 27.74 16.88
CA GLY A 86 -15.35 29.00 17.09
C GLY A 86 -16.44 29.42 16.10
N SER A 87 -17.69 29.17 16.46
CA SER A 87 -18.68 30.25 16.41
C SER A 87 -19.79 30.03 17.43
N LYS A 88 -20.03 31.08 18.22
CA LYS A 88 -21.16 31.23 19.13
C LYS A 88 -22.46 31.25 18.32
N SER A 89 -23.45 30.43 18.67
CA SER A 89 -24.79 30.89 19.07
C SER A 89 -25.63 29.70 19.53
N GLN A 90 -26.21 29.85 20.72
CA GLN A 90 -27.01 28.85 21.43
C GLN A 90 -28.51 28.94 21.07
N ARG A 91 -29.19 27.81 21.35
CA ARG A 91 -30.60 27.57 21.76
C ARG A 91 -31.47 26.88 20.70
N ALA A 92 -32.23 25.83 20.99
CA ALA A 92 -32.43 25.06 22.22
C ALA A 92 -33.09 23.70 21.90
N SER A 93 -32.67 22.68 22.67
CA SER A 93 -33.49 21.58 23.21
C SER A 93 -34.14 20.54 22.27
N ALA A 94 -33.42 19.44 22.07
CA ALA A 94 -33.92 18.13 22.49
C ALA A 94 -32.75 17.30 23.04
N ASN A 95 -32.87 16.85 24.28
CA ASN A 95 -31.97 15.89 24.91
C ASN A 95 -32.03 14.56 24.14
N LEU A 96 -31.21 14.41 23.10
CA LEU A 96 -30.78 13.09 22.66
C LEU A 96 -29.50 12.81 23.41
N SER A 97 -29.66 12.19 24.58
CA SER A 97 -28.58 11.52 25.30
C SER A 97 -27.68 10.82 24.30
N VAL A 98 -26.39 11.14 24.36
CA VAL A 98 -25.29 10.46 23.68
C VAL A 98 -25.36 8.98 24.09
N SER A 99 -26.13 8.20 23.34
CA SER A 99 -26.19 6.74 23.44
C SER A 99 -26.38 6.22 22.02
N GLY A 100 -25.26 6.13 21.32
CA GLY A 100 -25.19 5.71 19.93
C GLY A 100 -23.77 5.32 19.57
N ALA A 101 -23.13 4.53 20.44
CA ALA A 101 -21.82 3.90 20.20
C ALA A 101 -21.81 2.95 18.98
N ASP A 102 -22.92 2.83 18.25
CA ASP A 102 -23.18 1.83 17.21
C ASP A 102 -23.14 2.36 15.77
N THR A 103 -22.94 3.66 15.53
CA THR A 103 -22.95 4.18 14.14
C THR A 103 -21.52 4.30 13.62
N TYR A 104 -21.11 3.36 12.77
CA TYR A 104 -19.80 3.40 12.10
C TYR A 104 -19.90 4.30 10.87
N THR A 105 -19.49 5.56 11.03
CA THR A 105 -19.65 6.60 10.00
C THR A 105 -18.55 6.56 8.95
N PHE A 106 -18.76 7.23 7.82
CA PHE A 106 -17.76 7.31 6.76
C PHE A 106 -16.43 7.91 7.22
N VAL A 107 -16.42 8.88 8.13
CA VAL A 107 -15.16 9.45 8.65
C VAL A 107 -14.37 8.41 9.44
N THR A 108 -15.03 7.63 10.31
CA THR A 108 -14.38 6.52 11.01
C THR A 108 -13.88 5.47 10.02
N TYR A 109 -14.69 5.14 9.01
CA TYR A 109 -14.29 4.22 7.94
C TYR A 109 -13.05 4.69 7.19
N MET A 110 -13.02 5.95 6.75
CA MET A 110 -11.88 6.56 6.04
C MET A 110 -10.61 6.55 6.88
N ASN A 111 -10.72 6.89 8.16
CA ASN A 111 -9.60 6.92 9.08
C ASN A 111 -9.03 5.51 9.30
N ASP A 112 -9.88 4.52 9.55
CA ASP A 112 -9.46 3.13 9.73
C ASP A 112 -8.89 2.53 8.44
N PHE A 113 -9.52 2.80 7.30
CA PHE A 113 -9.05 2.38 5.98
C PHE A 113 -7.65 2.95 5.71
N THR A 114 -7.46 4.25 5.93
CA THR A 114 -6.17 4.91 5.67
C THR A 114 -5.10 4.40 6.63
N ARG A 115 -5.42 4.31 7.92
CA ARG A 115 -4.46 3.91 8.96
C ARG A 115 -4.01 2.47 8.83
N GLU A 116 -4.90 1.55 8.45
CA GLU A 116 -4.58 0.12 8.47
C GLU A 116 -4.24 -0.44 7.10
N ILE A 117 -4.96 0.01 6.05
CA ILE A 117 -4.84 -0.55 4.70
C ILE A 117 -3.84 0.27 3.88
N SER A 118 -4.03 1.60 3.80
CA SER A 118 -3.11 2.44 3.03
C SER A 118 -1.70 2.48 3.64
N ALA A 119 -1.58 2.54 4.96
CA ALA A 119 -0.28 2.47 5.63
C ALA A 119 0.48 1.15 5.35
N ALA A 120 -0.22 0.02 5.27
CA ALA A 120 0.40 -1.26 4.93
C ALA A 120 0.97 -1.28 3.49
N ILE A 121 0.34 -0.55 2.58
CA ILE A 121 0.81 -0.37 1.20
C ILE A 121 2.00 0.58 1.16
N ASP A 122 2.01 1.64 1.96
CA ASP A 122 3.17 2.54 2.10
C ASP A 122 4.40 1.83 2.68
N GLU A 123 4.24 0.97 3.68
CA GLU A 123 5.32 0.10 4.19
C GLU A 123 5.88 -0.82 3.09
N LEU A 124 5.00 -1.39 2.24
CA LEU A 124 5.42 -2.22 1.11
C LEU A 124 6.16 -1.40 0.05
N LYS A 125 5.70 -0.17 -0.25
CA LYS A 125 6.38 0.74 -1.19
C LYS A 125 7.81 1.04 -0.74
N GLU A 126 8.02 1.30 0.54
CA GLU A 126 9.37 1.50 1.08
C GLU A 126 10.24 0.25 0.97
N SER A 127 9.66 -0.93 1.22
CA SER A 127 10.38 -2.21 1.06
C SER A 127 10.75 -2.49 -0.40
N VAL A 128 9.85 -2.18 -1.34
CA VAL A 128 10.10 -2.28 -2.79
C VAL A 128 11.24 -1.33 -3.20
N LYS A 129 11.25 -0.08 -2.74
CA LYS A 129 12.34 0.88 -3.02
C LYS A 129 13.69 0.38 -2.50
N LYS A 130 13.72 -0.18 -1.28
CA LYS A 130 14.93 -0.77 -0.69
C LYS A 130 15.46 -1.93 -1.53
N ALA A 131 14.58 -2.82 -1.98
CA ALA A 131 14.94 -3.93 -2.85
C ALA A 131 15.42 -3.48 -4.24
N GLU A 132 14.77 -2.48 -4.85
CA GLU A 132 15.23 -1.87 -6.12
C GLU A 132 16.66 -1.34 -5.98
N LYS A 133 16.94 -0.57 -4.92
CA LYS A 133 18.26 -0.01 -4.66
C LYS A 133 19.30 -1.10 -4.42
N SER A 134 18.97 -2.09 -3.57
CA SER A 134 19.89 -3.19 -3.27
C SER A 134 20.22 -4.01 -4.52
N ARG A 135 19.24 -4.24 -5.38
CA ARG A 135 19.45 -4.94 -6.65
C ARG A 135 20.35 -4.15 -7.59
N SER A 136 20.13 -2.84 -7.74
CA SER A 136 20.98 -2.00 -8.58
C SER A 136 22.44 -2.05 -8.14
N THR A 137 22.70 -2.04 -6.83
CA THR A 137 24.05 -2.19 -6.28
C THR A 137 24.63 -3.58 -6.57
N TYR A 138 23.85 -4.64 -6.37
CA TYR A 138 24.25 -6.01 -6.71
C TYR A 138 24.62 -6.17 -8.19
N GLU A 139 23.83 -5.61 -9.11
CA GLU A 139 24.11 -5.65 -10.55
C GLU A 139 25.38 -4.90 -10.93
N GLU A 140 25.63 -3.74 -10.30
CA GLU A 140 26.86 -2.96 -10.49
C GLU A 140 28.10 -3.75 -10.03
N VAL A 141 28.05 -4.33 -8.84
CA VAL A 141 29.15 -5.14 -8.28
C VAL A 141 29.37 -6.41 -9.10
N THR A 142 28.30 -7.06 -9.56
CA THR A 142 28.35 -8.22 -10.45
C THR A 142 29.05 -7.87 -11.77
N SER A 143 28.68 -6.73 -12.37
CA SER A 143 29.33 -6.22 -13.59
C SER A 143 30.82 -5.96 -13.37
N LYS A 144 31.19 -5.35 -12.23
CA LYS A 144 32.59 -5.08 -11.86
C LYS A 144 33.40 -6.38 -11.71
N TYR A 145 32.87 -7.37 -10.99
CA TYR A 145 33.49 -8.68 -10.85
C TYR A 145 33.67 -9.36 -12.22
N ASN A 146 32.63 -9.39 -13.05
CA ASN A 146 32.69 -10.01 -14.37
C ASN A 146 33.74 -9.35 -15.27
N LYS A 147 33.87 -8.02 -15.24
CA LYS A 147 34.95 -7.31 -15.95
C LYS A 147 36.34 -7.74 -15.47
N ARG A 148 36.57 -7.85 -14.15
CA ARG A 148 37.85 -8.31 -13.59
C ARG A 148 38.13 -9.77 -13.94
N ARG A 149 37.11 -10.64 -13.88
CA ARG A 149 37.19 -12.05 -14.28
C ARG A 149 37.62 -12.20 -15.74
N THR A 150 36.97 -11.48 -16.65
CA THR A 150 37.34 -11.47 -18.07
C THR A 150 38.76 -10.93 -18.28
N ALA A 151 39.15 -9.87 -17.56
CA ALA A 151 40.49 -9.30 -17.66
C ALA A 151 41.61 -10.26 -17.21
N VAL A 152 41.34 -11.14 -16.23
CA VAL A 152 42.23 -12.24 -15.83
C VAL A 152 42.34 -13.27 -16.95
N SER A 153 41.20 -13.75 -17.47
CA SER A 153 41.16 -14.76 -18.55
C SER A 153 41.84 -14.28 -19.84
N GLU A 154 41.66 -13.01 -20.20
CA GLU A 154 42.37 -12.41 -21.33
C GLU A 154 43.88 -12.36 -21.12
N MET A 155 44.33 -12.09 -19.88
CA MET A 155 45.76 -12.02 -19.57
C MET A 155 46.38 -13.42 -19.57
N GLU A 156 45.69 -14.40 -19.00
CA GLU A 156 46.07 -15.82 -19.07
C GLU A 156 46.23 -16.27 -20.51
N THR A 157 45.24 -15.99 -21.37
CA THR A 157 45.28 -16.31 -22.80
C THR A 157 46.44 -15.61 -23.51
N LYS A 158 46.71 -14.33 -23.19
CA LYS A 158 47.83 -13.58 -23.78
C LYS A 158 49.20 -14.13 -23.38
N LEU A 159 49.37 -14.57 -22.14
CA LEU A 159 50.62 -15.16 -21.65
C LEU A 159 50.83 -16.56 -22.23
N ALA A 160 49.77 -17.37 -22.27
CA ALA A 160 49.79 -18.70 -22.89
C ALA A 160 50.20 -18.62 -24.37
N LYS A 161 49.63 -17.68 -25.15
CA LYS A 161 50.02 -17.45 -26.55
C LYS A 161 51.49 -17.05 -26.74
N LYS A 162 52.13 -16.53 -25.70
CA LYS A 162 53.56 -16.15 -25.71
C LYS A 162 54.46 -17.20 -25.08
N ASN A 163 53.92 -18.38 -24.71
CA ASN A 163 54.62 -19.41 -23.93
C ASN A 163 55.27 -18.86 -22.64
N GLN A 164 54.66 -17.82 -22.05
CA GLN A 164 55.13 -17.23 -20.80
C GLN A 164 54.39 -17.87 -19.62
N GLY A 165 55.15 -18.26 -18.59
CA GLY A 165 54.60 -18.77 -17.34
C GLY A 165 53.76 -17.72 -16.60
N ILE A 166 52.68 -18.20 -15.95
CA ILE A 166 51.74 -17.37 -15.17
C ILE A 166 52.12 -17.25 -13.70
N SER A 167 52.89 -18.20 -13.14
CA SER A 167 53.23 -18.30 -11.72
C SER A 167 53.88 -17.04 -11.15
N ASP A 168 54.85 -16.48 -11.88
CA ASP A 168 55.68 -15.37 -11.40
C ASP A 168 55.42 -14.07 -12.16
N ASN A 169 54.35 -14.00 -12.96
CA ASN A 169 54.04 -12.81 -13.72
C ASN A 169 53.36 -11.75 -12.81
N PRO A 170 54.02 -10.61 -12.50
CA PRO A 170 53.50 -9.65 -11.54
C PRO A 170 52.20 -8.98 -12.03
N LYS A 171 52.01 -8.84 -13.35
CA LYS A 171 50.78 -8.27 -13.92
C LYS A 171 49.61 -9.25 -13.79
N PHE A 172 49.86 -10.55 -14.00
CA PHE A 172 48.85 -11.59 -13.82
C PHE A 172 48.42 -11.68 -12.36
N ASN A 173 49.38 -11.78 -11.43
CA ASN A 173 49.12 -11.86 -9.99
C ASN A 173 48.35 -10.62 -9.49
N LYS A 174 48.68 -9.42 -9.98
CA LYS A 174 47.90 -8.21 -9.67
C LYS A 174 46.45 -8.31 -10.14
N LYS A 175 46.19 -8.76 -11.37
CA LYS A 175 44.82 -8.92 -11.88
C LYS A 175 44.02 -9.98 -11.11
N VAL A 176 44.68 -11.06 -10.70
CA VAL A 176 44.08 -12.09 -9.84
C VAL A 176 43.67 -11.49 -8.50
N ALA A 177 44.55 -10.73 -7.85
CA ALA A 177 44.23 -10.05 -6.60
C ALA A 177 43.03 -9.08 -6.74
N GLU A 178 42.98 -8.28 -7.81
CA GLU A 178 41.85 -7.37 -8.09
C GLU A 178 40.53 -8.12 -8.35
N ARG A 179 40.58 -9.30 -8.97
CA ARG A 179 39.41 -10.17 -9.17
C ARG A 179 38.93 -10.73 -7.84
N ASP A 180 39.85 -11.18 -7.00
CA ASP A 180 39.52 -11.82 -5.73
C ASP A 180 38.96 -10.81 -4.72
N GLU A 181 39.51 -9.60 -4.68
CA GLU A 181 38.92 -8.47 -3.94
C GLU A 181 37.50 -8.17 -4.43
N ALA A 182 37.29 -8.09 -5.76
CA ALA A 182 35.95 -7.88 -6.32
C ALA A 182 34.99 -9.05 -6.02
N LYS A 183 35.50 -10.27 -5.90
CA LYS A 183 34.72 -11.45 -5.53
C LYS A 183 34.22 -11.36 -4.09
N ILE A 184 35.09 -10.99 -3.15
CA ILE A 184 34.71 -10.80 -1.74
C ILE A 184 33.57 -9.78 -1.62
N THR A 185 33.68 -8.66 -2.34
CA THR A 185 32.62 -7.64 -2.37
C THR A 185 31.33 -8.17 -3.00
N LEU A 186 31.42 -8.95 -4.09
CA LEU A 186 30.25 -9.58 -4.72
C LEU A 186 29.56 -10.56 -3.77
N ASP A 187 30.31 -11.40 -3.07
CA ASP A 187 29.76 -12.40 -2.16
C ASP A 187 29.01 -11.72 -1.00
N ALA A 188 29.59 -10.66 -0.41
CA ALA A 188 28.95 -9.86 0.63
C ALA A 188 27.67 -9.17 0.11
N GLU A 189 27.73 -8.59 -1.08
CA GLU A 189 26.58 -7.90 -1.69
C GLU A 189 25.46 -8.88 -2.09
N THR A 190 25.83 -10.10 -2.52
CA THR A 190 24.89 -11.19 -2.81
C THR A 190 24.09 -11.56 -1.56
N GLN A 191 24.77 -11.74 -0.42
CA GLN A 191 24.11 -12.02 0.86
C GLN A 191 23.19 -10.89 1.28
N ARG A 192 23.65 -9.64 1.17
CA ARG A 192 22.85 -8.45 1.47
C ARG A 192 21.59 -8.37 0.62
N TYR A 193 21.72 -8.56 -0.69
CA TYR A 193 20.59 -8.55 -1.61
C TYR A 193 19.58 -9.66 -1.30
N ASN A 194 20.05 -10.89 -1.06
CA ASN A 194 19.19 -12.01 -0.72
C ASN A 194 18.40 -11.76 0.58
N HIS A 195 19.03 -11.15 1.59
CA HIS A 195 18.37 -10.78 2.82
C HIS A 195 17.27 -9.72 2.58
N VAL A 196 17.60 -8.63 1.90
CA VAL A 196 16.63 -7.56 1.56
C VAL A 196 15.46 -8.10 0.71
N TYR A 197 15.75 -9.02 -0.21
CA TYR A 197 14.72 -9.64 -1.05
C TYR A 197 13.80 -10.57 -0.24
N SER A 198 14.37 -11.37 0.67
CA SER A 198 13.57 -12.19 1.60
C SER A 198 12.64 -11.32 2.46
N ASP A 199 13.15 -10.21 3.00
CA ASP A 199 12.35 -9.27 3.78
C ASP A 199 11.21 -8.67 2.96
N LEU A 200 11.47 -8.34 1.69
CA LEU A 200 10.43 -7.89 0.75
C LEU A 200 9.32 -8.94 0.57
N LEU A 201 9.67 -10.23 0.45
CA LEU A 201 8.68 -11.31 0.30
C LEU A 201 7.83 -11.48 1.55
N GLN A 202 8.43 -11.37 2.73
CA GLN A 202 7.73 -11.41 4.01
C GLN A 202 6.79 -10.21 4.15
N GLN A 203 7.29 -8.99 3.88
CA GLN A 203 6.48 -7.78 3.95
C GLN A 203 5.33 -7.81 2.95
N ARG A 204 5.56 -8.30 1.73
CA ARG A 204 4.50 -8.51 0.72
C ARG A 204 3.36 -9.37 1.28
N SER A 205 3.70 -10.49 1.90
CA SER A 205 2.71 -11.43 2.45
C SER A 205 1.91 -10.79 3.59
N LYS A 206 2.61 -10.08 4.49
CA LYS A 206 2.00 -9.32 5.59
C LYS A 206 1.07 -8.22 5.08
N THR A 207 1.50 -7.44 4.09
CA THR A 207 0.68 -6.38 3.49
C THR A 207 -0.55 -6.96 2.81
N LEU A 208 -0.42 -8.06 2.05
CA LEU A 208 -1.58 -8.69 1.41
C LEU A 208 -2.62 -9.14 2.44
N GLN A 209 -2.18 -9.77 3.53
CA GLN A 209 -3.07 -10.17 4.63
C GLN A 209 -3.75 -8.97 5.28
N ARG A 210 -3.01 -7.90 5.59
CA ARG A 210 -3.57 -6.67 6.18
C ARG A 210 -4.58 -6.00 5.26
N VAL A 211 -4.30 -5.95 3.95
CA VAL A 211 -5.19 -5.32 2.98
C VAL A 211 -6.49 -6.10 2.85
N ILE A 212 -6.43 -7.42 2.69
CA ILE A 212 -7.62 -8.28 2.57
C ILE A 212 -8.44 -8.21 3.86
N ALA A 213 -7.81 -8.44 5.02
CA ALA A 213 -8.51 -8.45 6.30
C ALA A 213 -9.07 -7.07 6.67
N GLY A 214 -8.35 -6.00 6.33
CA GLY A 214 -8.81 -4.63 6.54
C GLY A 214 -10.00 -4.29 5.67
N LEU A 215 -9.96 -4.62 4.37
CA LEU A 215 -11.09 -4.43 3.46
C LEU A 215 -12.32 -5.16 3.95
N ASP A 216 -12.18 -6.45 4.28
CA ASP A 216 -13.28 -7.26 4.80
C ASP A 216 -13.87 -6.66 6.09
N LYS A 217 -13.02 -6.41 7.09
CA LYS A 217 -13.44 -5.90 8.40
C LYS A 217 -14.11 -4.53 8.30
N TYR A 218 -13.45 -3.56 7.67
CA TYR A 218 -13.89 -2.16 7.72
C TYR A 218 -15.02 -1.89 6.75
N SER A 219 -15.00 -2.48 5.55
CA SER A 219 -16.10 -2.33 4.60
C SER A 219 -17.35 -3.04 5.10
N THR A 220 -17.24 -4.24 5.65
CA THR A 220 -18.39 -4.95 6.25
C THR A 220 -18.99 -4.14 7.39
N LYS A 221 -18.17 -3.59 8.29
CA LYS A 221 -18.66 -2.72 9.37
C LYS A 221 -19.41 -1.49 8.84
N TYR A 222 -18.84 -0.81 7.85
CA TYR A 222 -19.44 0.38 7.26
C TYR A 222 -20.76 0.06 6.55
N TYR A 223 -20.78 -0.91 5.64
CA TYR A 223 -22.00 -1.25 4.90
C TYR A 223 -23.09 -1.85 5.79
N ASN A 224 -22.74 -2.60 6.83
CA ASN A 224 -23.72 -3.04 7.84
C ASN A 224 -24.29 -1.87 8.63
N SER A 225 -23.45 -0.89 9.01
CA SER A 225 -23.93 0.32 9.66
C SER A 225 -24.84 1.12 8.74
N LEU A 226 -24.47 1.26 7.46
CA LEU A 226 -25.25 1.97 6.45
C LEU A 226 -26.61 1.31 6.20
N SER A 227 -26.63 -0.01 6.07
CA SER A 227 -27.86 -0.78 5.92
C SER A 227 -28.80 -0.58 7.11
N LYS A 228 -28.27 -0.61 8.34
CA LYS A 228 -29.06 -0.31 9.55
C LYS A 228 -29.62 1.10 9.53
N THR A 229 -28.83 2.10 9.09
CA THR A 229 -29.30 3.48 8.93
C THR A 229 -30.50 3.58 8.00
N ILE A 230 -30.46 2.88 6.86
CA ILE A 230 -31.53 2.91 5.85
C ILE A 230 -32.78 2.12 6.29
N SER A 231 -32.60 1.07 7.09
CA SER A 231 -33.69 0.19 7.55
C SER A 231 -34.29 0.59 8.91
N SER A 232 -33.84 1.70 9.51
CA SER A 232 -34.34 2.24 10.79
C SER A 232 -35.59 3.10 10.60
#